data_AF-A0A024U2M5-F1
#
_entry.id   AF-A0A024U2M5-F1
#
_cell.length_a   1.000
_cell.length_b   1.000
_cell.length_c   1.000
_cell.angle_alpha   90.00
_cell.angle_beta   90.00
_cell.angle_gamma   90.00
#
_symmetry.space_group_name_H-M   'P 1'
#
loop_
_entity.id
_entity.type
_entity.pdbx_description
1 polymer ?
#
loop_
_entity_poly.entity_id
_entity_poly.type
_entity_poly.pdbx_seq_one_letter_code
_entity_poly.pdbx_strand_id
1 'polypeptide(L)'
;MALQQAHQHTVLPSISSLLHRHHLPSQPPSPDGGYQSKQPHLASMAYYHQHYTMGSRVDGIASGNYTPPDENTHSTHKARWRLSKYCTVENCERVSQRNGLCHSHGGKRSCKEISCRAKDRGNGYCIRHGGGRPCKIPDCPKKARRQGMCTQHYRVIHPN
;
A
#
# COMPACT_ATOMS: atom_id res chain seq x y z
N MET A 1 -5.00 -77.13 12.51
CA MET A 1 -4.83 -75.70 12.20
C MET A 1 -4.28 -75.58 10.78
N ALA A 2 -5.20 -75.26 9.86
CA ALA A 2 -4.98 -74.81 8.48
C ALA A 2 -3.95 -73.64 8.43
N LEU A 3 -3.24 -73.29 7.35
CA LEU A 3 -3.19 -73.69 5.95
C LEU A 3 -1.86 -73.16 5.36
N GLN A 4 -1.45 -73.78 4.27
CA GLN A 4 -0.40 -73.46 3.30
C GLN A 4 -0.09 -71.95 3.10
N GLN A 5 1.20 -71.56 3.12
CA GLN A 5 1.67 -70.30 2.54
C GLN A 5 2.19 -70.55 1.12
N ALA A 6 1.49 -70.01 0.13
CA ALA A 6 1.91 -69.99 -1.26
C ALA A 6 2.61 -68.66 -1.56
N HIS A 7 3.83 -68.75 -2.09
CA HIS A 7 4.56 -67.65 -2.67
C HIS A 7 4.24 -67.48 -4.16
N GLN A 8 4.49 -66.26 -4.63
CA GLN A 8 4.71 -65.82 -6.01
C GLN A 8 3.44 -65.57 -6.84
N HIS A 9 3.24 -64.32 -7.26
CA HIS A 9 3.53 -63.90 -8.63
C HIS A 9 3.32 -62.40 -8.78
N THR A 10 4.37 -61.75 -9.27
CA THR A 10 4.45 -60.36 -9.69
C THR A 10 3.42 -60.06 -10.78
N VAL A 11 2.54 -59.09 -10.53
CA VAL A 11 1.73 -58.44 -11.58
C VAL A 11 1.90 -56.94 -11.46
N LEU A 12 2.64 -56.38 -12.42
CA LEU A 12 2.73 -54.95 -12.67
C LEU A 12 1.34 -54.43 -13.08
N PRO A 13 0.88 -53.26 -12.61
CA PRO A 13 -0.34 -52.68 -13.14
C PRO A 13 -0.11 -52.19 -14.58
N SER A 14 -0.79 -52.84 -15.51
CA SER A 14 -0.89 -52.47 -16.91
C SER A 14 -1.45 -51.06 -17.07
N ILE A 15 -0.80 -50.33 -17.97
CA ILE A 15 -1.07 -48.97 -18.40
C ILE A 15 -2.31 -49.02 -19.31
N SER A 16 -3.50 -48.65 -18.83
CA SER A 16 -4.60 -48.15 -19.68
C SER A 16 -5.85 -47.76 -18.90
N SER A 17 -6.45 -46.66 -19.37
CA SER A 17 -7.86 -46.29 -19.21
C SER A 17 -8.28 -45.48 -17.97
N LEU A 18 -7.88 -44.20 -17.94
CA LEU A 18 -8.74 -43.14 -17.40
C LEU A 18 -9.02 -42.10 -18.51
N LEU A 19 -10.10 -42.30 -19.27
CA LEU A 19 -10.75 -41.24 -20.02
C LEU A 19 -11.55 -40.37 -19.04
N HIS A 20 -10.90 -39.38 -18.45
CA HIS A 20 -11.60 -38.24 -17.85
C HIS A 20 -11.50 -37.06 -18.82
N ARG A 21 -12.65 -36.73 -19.43
CA ARG A 21 -12.84 -35.48 -20.19
C ARG A 21 -12.71 -34.31 -19.23
N HIS A 22 -11.55 -33.68 -19.19
CA HIS A 22 -11.40 -32.34 -18.62
C HIS A 22 -11.79 -31.32 -19.68
N HIS A 23 -12.87 -30.59 -19.41
CA HIS A 23 -13.23 -29.36 -20.11
C HIS A 23 -12.09 -28.35 -19.93
N LEU A 24 -11.50 -27.86 -21.03
CA LEU A 24 -10.62 -26.70 -21.02
C LEU A 24 -11.43 -25.45 -20.65
N PRO A 25 -10.99 -24.63 -19.69
CA PRO A 25 -11.39 -23.24 -19.66
C PRO A 25 -10.66 -22.48 -20.79
N SER A 26 -11.44 -21.73 -21.56
CA SER A 26 -11.03 -20.81 -22.62
C SER A 26 -9.88 -19.90 -22.15
N GLN A 27 -8.82 -19.84 -22.97
CA GLN A 27 -7.71 -18.90 -22.78
C GLN A 27 -8.18 -17.45 -23.02
N PRO A 28 -7.64 -16.46 -22.28
CA PRO A 28 -7.77 -15.05 -22.63
C PRO A 28 -6.88 -14.70 -23.84
N PRO A 29 -7.22 -13.65 -24.62
CA PRO A 29 -6.49 -13.29 -25.83
C PRO A 29 -5.07 -12.78 -25.53
N SER A 30 -4.13 -13.20 -26.38
CA SER A 30 -2.75 -12.75 -26.45
C SER A 30 -2.63 -11.23 -26.69
N PRO A 31 -1.62 -10.55 -26.14
CA PRO A 31 -1.24 -9.22 -26.57
C PRO A 31 -0.30 -9.31 -27.78
N ASP A 32 -0.81 -9.01 -28.97
CA ASP A 32 0.04 -8.79 -30.14
C ASP A 32 0.90 -7.53 -29.92
N GLY A 33 2.21 -7.75 -29.93
CA GLY A 33 3.22 -6.71 -29.90
C GLY A 33 3.34 -6.02 -31.25
N GLY A 34 3.38 -4.69 -31.20
CA GLY A 34 3.74 -3.83 -32.32
C GLY A 34 4.41 -2.57 -31.79
N TYR A 35 5.65 -2.70 -31.31
CA TYR A 35 6.48 -1.56 -30.95
C TYR A 35 7.03 -0.92 -32.24
N GLN A 36 6.20 -0.11 -32.89
CA GLN A 36 6.64 0.75 -33.99
C GLN A 36 7.23 2.03 -33.38
N SER A 37 8.53 2.18 -33.56
CA SER A 37 9.27 3.43 -33.43
C SER A 37 8.60 4.52 -34.27
N LYS A 38 8.02 5.54 -33.61
CA LYS A 38 7.72 6.82 -34.24
C LYS A 38 8.63 7.86 -33.61
N GLN A 39 9.68 8.24 -34.34
CA GLN A 39 10.40 9.49 -34.13
C GLN A 39 9.41 10.65 -34.23
N PRO A 40 9.33 11.57 -33.25
CA PRO A 40 8.80 12.89 -33.49
C PRO A 40 9.95 13.82 -33.87
N HIS A 41 10.03 14.12 -35.16
CA HIS A 41 10.79 15.22 -35.71
C HIS A 41 10.11 16.53 -35.32
N LEU A 42 10.85 17.42 -34.63
CA LEU A 42 10.70 18.87 -34.53
C LEU A 42 9.27 19.46 -34.46
N ALA A 43 8.75 19.66 -33.24
CA ALA A 43 7.74 20.70 -33.00
C ALA A 43 7.80 21.24 -31.55
N SER A 44 8.27 22.48 -31.42
CA SER A 44 7.99 23.48 -30.39
C SER A 44 8.46 23.25 -28.93
N MET A 45 9.51 23.99 -28.54
CA MET A 45 10.07 24.11 -27.18
C MET A 45 9.18 24.87 -26.17
N ALA A 46 7.86 24.89 -26.35
CA ALA A 46 6.92 25.59 -25.46
C ALA A 46 6.26 24.68 -24.40
N TYR A 47 6.51 23.37 -24.40
CA TYR A 47 5.77 22.41 -23.55
C TYR A 47 6.52 21.91 -22.29
N TYR A 48 7.80 22.25 -22.08
CA TYR A 48 8.59 21.67 -20.98
C TYR A 48 9.21 22.68 -20.00
N HIS A 49 8.45 23.71 -19.63
CA HIS A 49 8.88 24.65 -18.59
C HIS A 49 7.83 24.86 -17.49
N GLN A 50 7.34 23.76 -16.87
CA GLN A 50 6.40 23.90 -15.76
C GLN A 50 6.46 22.86 -14.64
N HIS A 51 7.63 22.31 -14.28
CA HIS A 51 7.73 21.48 -13.08
C HIS A 51 8.93 21.74 -12.13
N TYR A 52 9.58 22.90 -12.24
CA TYR A 52 10.66 23.29 -11.31
C TYR A 52 10.53 24.71 -10.74
N THR A 53 9.33 25.10 -10.30
CA THR A 53 9.17 26.29 -9.47
C THR A 53 8.82 25.91 -8.03
N MET A 54 9.80 26.13 -7.18
CA MET A 54 9.82 26.18 -5.72
C MET A 54 8.44 26.42 -5.05
N GLY A 55 7.87 25.38 -4.45
CA GLY A 55 6.72 25.49 -3.57
C GLY A 55 7.12 25.99 -2.18
N SER A 56 7.28 27.30 -2.03
CA SER A 56 7.37 27.99 -0.73
C SER A 56 6.08 27.74 0.07
N ARG A 57 6.22 27.21 1.29
CA ARG A 57 5.16 27.24 2.30
C ARG A 57 4.97 28.69 2.73
N VAL A 58 3.91 29.32 2.23
CA VAL A 58 3.34 30.52 2.85
C VAL A 58 2.10 30.08 3.62
N ASP A 59 2.16 30.20 4.95
CA ASP A 59 1.00 30.09 5.80
C ASP A 59 0.10 31.30 5.52
N GLY A 60 -0.90 31.11 4.65
CA GLY A 60 -1.92 32.12 4.37
C GLY A 60 -2.88 32.23 5.55
N ILE A 61 -2.63 33.21 6.43
CA ILE A 61 -3.65 33.72 7.34
C ILE A 61 -4.55 34.63 6.49
N ALA A 62 -5.65 34.08 5.97
CA ALA A 62 -6.72 34.88 5.41
C ALA A 62 -7.73 35.16 6.53
N SER A 63 -7.75 36.42 6.99
CA SER A 63 -8.83 36.99 7.78
C SER A 63 -10.12 36.90 6.98
N GLY A 64 -10.97 35.93 7.31
CA GLY A 64 -12.30 35.74 6.73
C GLY A 64 -13.35 35.79 7.82
N ASN A 65 -14.29 36.73 7.69
CA ASN A 65 -15.39 36.95 8.63
C ASN A 65 -16.24 35.69 8.80
N TYR A 66 -16.48 35.29 10.05
CA TYR A 66 -17.25 34.11 10.42
C TYR A 66 -18.74 34.35 10.19
N THR A 67 -19.31 33.72 9.17
CA THR A 67 -20.78 33.54 9.04
C THR A 67 -21.17 32.20 9.66
N PRO A 68 -22.11 32.16 10.62
CA PRO A 68 -22.60 30.89 11.16
C PRO A 68 -23.32 30.09 10.06
N PRO A 69 -23.17 28.75 10.03
CA PRO A 69 -23.80 27.92 9.00
C PRO A 69 -25.31 27.83 9.23
N ASP A 70 -26.07 27.98 8.14
CA ASP A 70 -27.51 27.79 8.10
C ASP A 70 -27.88 26.31 8.29
N GLU A 71 -28.98 26.12 9.02
CA GLU A 71 -29.60 24.85 9.29
C GLU A 71 -30.31 24.39 8.01
N ASN A 72 -29.66 23.53 7.21
CA ASN A 72 -30.25 22.46 6.37
C ASN A 72 -29.46 22.19 5.06
N THR A 73 -28.22 21.72 5.18
CA THR A 73 -27.52 21.08 4.05
C THR A 73 -26.89 19.76 4.49
N HIS A 74 -27.47 18.64 4.05
CA HIS A 74 -26.86 17.31 4.14
C HIS A 74 -25.67 17.20 3.17
N SER A 75 -24.52 17.77 3.55
CA SER A 75 -23.27 17.67 2.79
C SER A 75 -22.62 16.29 2.98
N THR A 76 -22.70 15.44 1.96
CA THR A 76 -22.10 14.09 1.92
C THR A 76 -20.60 14.05 1.66
N HIS A 77 -19.95 15.21 1.57
CA HIS A 77 -18.49 15.32 1.64
C HIS A 77 -18.10 15.92 3.00
N LYS A 78 -18.00 15.06 4.02
CA LYS A 78 -17.53 15.45 5.36
C LYS A 78 -16.19 16.17 5.24
N ALA A 79 -16.21 17.49 5.38
CA ALA A 79 -15.02 18.27 5.65
C ALA A 79 -14.31 17.59 6.82
N ARG A 80 -13.12 17.06 6.55
CA ARG A 80 -12.24 16.49 7.58
C ARG A 80 -11.65 17.68 8.34
N TRP A 81 -12.51 18.46 9.00
CA TRP A 81 -12.12 19.41 10.02
C TRP A 81 -11.13 18.66 10.90
N ARG A 82 -9.87 19.10 10.92
CA ARG A 82 -8.85 18.47 11.75
C ARG A 82 -9.34 18.60 13.18
N LEU A 83 -9.91 17.52 13.69
CA LEU A 83 -10.36 17.37 15.06
C LEU A 83 -9.25 17.86 15.98
N SER A 84 -9.50 19.00 16.65
CA SER A 84 -8.66 19.83 17.52
C SER A 84 -7.13 19.81 17.26
N LYS A 85 -6.48 20.99 17.22
CA LYS A 85 -5.01 21.08 17.19
C LYS A 85 -4.37 20.40 18.42
N TYR A 86 -5.05 20.43 19.56
CA TYR A 86 -4.58 19.86 20.83
C TYR A 86 -5.37 18.62 21.22
N CYS A 87 -4.80 17.85 22.13
CA CYS A 87 -5.45 16.67 22.67
C CYS A 87 -6.78 17.06 23.33
N THR A 88 -7.85 16.32 23.03
CA THR A 88 -9.19 16.51 23.60
C THR A 88 -9.34 15.92 25.00
N VAL A 89 -8.24 15.48 25.61
CA VAL A 89 -8.25 14.96 27.00
C VAL A 89 -8.03 16.16 27.91
N GLU A 90 -8.85 16.26 28.95
CA GLU A 90 -8.76 17.31 29.97
C GLU A 90 -7.32 17.51 30.45
N ASN A 91 -6.90 18.78 30.58
CA ASN A 91 -5.55 19.16 31.01
C ASN A 91 -4.40 18.56 30.16
N CYS A 92 -4.65 18.27 28.87
CA CYS A 92 -3.60 17.80 27.96
C CYS A 92 -3.27 18.80 26.86
N GLU A 93 -2.16 19.52 27.04
CA GLU A 93 -1.68 20.55 26.10
C GLU A 93 -0.90 19.97 24.90
N ARG A 94 -0.80 18.64 24.79
CA ARG A 94 -0.04 18.01 23.70
C ARG A 94 -0.80 18.07 22.40
N VAL A 95 -0.07 18.23 21.31
CA VAL A 95 -0.62 18.26 19.95
C VAL A 95 -1.34 16.95 19.62
N SER A 96 -2.56 17.09 19.08
CA SER A 96 -3.37 16.00 18.55
C SER A 96 -2.69 15.42 17.31
N GLN A 97 -2.52 14.10 17.29
CA GLN A 97 -1.97 13.41 16.14
C GLN A 97 -3.06 12.86 15.24
N ARG A 98 -4.09 12.26 15.85
CA ARG A 98 -5.21 11.63 15.15
C ARG A 98 -6.39 11.53 16.11
N ASN A 99 -7.60 11.65 15.57
CA ASN A 99 -8.84 11.50 16.33
C ASN A 99 -8.90 12.45 17.55
N GLY A 100 -8.27 13.63 17.49
CA GLY A 100 -8.25 14.56 18.63
C GLY A 100 -7.29 14.16 19.75
N LEU A 101 -6.50 13.10 19.60
CA LEU A 101 -5.71 12.53 20.69
C LEU A 101 -4.21 12.66 20.42
N CYS A 102 -3.44 12.91 21.47
CA CYS A 102 -1.98 12.94 21.43
C CYS A 102 -1.39 11.51 21.43
N HIS A 103 -0.06 11.39 21.34
CA HIS A 103 0.62 10.09 21.29
C HIS A 103 0.30 9.14 22.46
N SER A 104 0.18 9.65 23.70
CA SER A 104 -0.12 8.78 24.84
C SER A 104 -1.60 8.50 25.02
N HIS A 105 -2.47 9.42 24.59
CA HIS A 105 -3.92 9.29 24.75
C HIS A 105 -4.59 8.59 23.56
N GLY A 106 -3.85 7.88 22.71
CA GLY A 106 -4.44 7.07 21.63
C GLY A 106 -4.32 7.64 20.22
N GLY A 107 -3.64 8.77 20.04
CA GLY A 107 -3.30 9.33 18.72
C GLY A 107 -2.30 8.50 17.92
N LYS A 108 -1.76 7.42 18.50
CA LYS A 108 -0.89 6.45 17.82
C LYS A 108 -1.69 5.25 17.35
N ARG A 109 -1.42 4.78 16.13
CA ARG A 109 -1.95 3.50 15.65
C ARG A 109 -1.04 2.35 16.11
N SER A 110 -1.64 1.31 16.68
CA SER A 110 -1.01 0.03 16.99
C SER A 110 -1.28 -0.99 15.90
N CYS A 111 -0.44 -2.02 15.87
CA CYS A 111 -0.67 -3.20 15.05
C CYS A 111 -2.03 -3.83 15.41
N LYS A 112 -2.80 -4.19 14.38
CA LYS A 112 -4.07 -4.91 14.51
C LYS A 112 -3.91 -6.38 14.88
N GLU A 113 -2.72 -6.93 14.64
CA GLU A 113 -2.37 -8.30 15.04
C GLU A 113 -2.62 -8.52 16.54
N ILE A 114 -3.26 -9.64 16.87
CA ILE A 114 -3.57 -9.99 18.25
C ILE A 114 -2.29 -10.07 19.08
N SER A 115 -2.34 -9.60 20.33
CA SER A 115 -1.18 -9.51 21.24
C SER A 115 -0.01 -8.61 20.78
N CYS A 116 -0.09 -7.93 19.63
CA CYS A 116 0.99 -7.08 19.14
C CYS A 116 0.84 -5.62 19.59
N ARG A 117 1.75 -5.15 20.47
CA ARG A 117 1.80 -3.74 20.90
C ARG A 117 2.69 -2.85 20.02
N ALA A 118 3.20 -3.37 18.91
CA ALA A 118 4.06 -2.62 18.01
C ALA A 118 3.30 -1.52 17.27
N LYS A 119 4.02 -0.46 16.86
CA LYS A 119 3.44 0.68 16.12
C LYS A 119 3.05 0.27 14.70
N ASP A 120 1.87 0.70 14.26
CA ASP A 120 1.40 0.59 12.87
C ASP A 120 2.31 1.43 11.96
N ARG A 121 2.80 0.82 10.88
CA ARG A 121 3.66 1.45 9.86
C ARG A 121 2.94 1.59 8.51
N GLY A 122 1.67 1.24 8.43
CA GLY A 122 0.85 1.19 7.23
C GLY A 122 -0.11 0.00 7.29
N ASN A 123 -1.27 0.14 6.66
CA ASN A 123 -2.29 -0.91 6.54
C ASN A 123 -2.83 -1.49 7.87
N GLY A 124 -2.56 -0.84 9.01
CA GLY A 124 -2.98 -1.35 10.32
C GLY A 124 -2.00 -2.32 10.95
N TYR A 125 -0.81 -2.52 10.38
CA TYR A 125 0.14 -3.51 10.87
C TYR A 125 1.51 -2.91 11.15
N CYS A 126 2.26 -3.55 12.05
CA CYS A 126 3.66 -3.22 12.29
C CYS A 126 4.57 -3.78 11.18
N ILE A 127 5.86 -3.41 11.20
CA ILE A 127 6.84 -3.87 10.20
C ILE A 127 6.95 -5.39 10.09
N ARG A 128 6.74 -6.12 11.20
CA ARG A 128 6.81 -7.59 11.27
C ARG A 128 5.54 -8.26 10.76
N HIS A 129 4.39 -7.60 10.89
CA HIS A 129 3.09 -8.14 10.52
C HIS A 129 2.57 -7.57 9.18
N GLY A 130 3.49 -7.18 8.27
CA GLY A 130 3.13 -6.75 6.92
C GLY A 130 2.94 -5.23 6.73
N GLY A 131 3.11 -4.44 7.78
CA GLY A 131 3.08 -2.98 7.69
C GLY A 131 4.29 -2.36 6.99
N GLY A 132 4.13 -1.10 6.61
CA GLY A 132 5.16 -0.34 5.89
C GLY A 132 5.11 -0.55 4.37
N ARG A 133 5.59 0.46 3.64
CA ARG A 133 5.59 0.46 2.18
C ARG A 133 6.75 -0.38 1.65
N PRO A 134 6.60 -1.15 0.56
CA PRO A 134 7.72 -1.80 -0.10
C PRO A 134 8.68 -0.77 -0.70
N CYS A 135 9.92 -1.18 -0.94
CA CYS A 135 10.85 -0.39 -1.73
C CYS A 135 10.33 -0.25 -3.18
N LYS A 136 10.50 0.93 -3.77
CA LYS A 136 10.09 1.23 -5.15
C LYS A 136 10.98 0.57 -6.21
N ILE A 137 12.21 0.19 -5.84
CA ILE A 137 13.11 -0.53 -6.75
C ILE A 137 12.55 -1.94 -6.98
N PRO A 138 12.40 -2.37 -8.26
CA PRO A 138 11.92 -3.71 -8.61
C PRO A 138 12.79 -4.78 -7.94
N ASP A 139 12.15 -5.91 -7.62
CA ASP A 139 12.81 -7.09 -7.01
C ASP A 139 13.49 -6.84 -5.65
N CYS A 140 13.22 -5.71 -5.01
CA CYS A 140 13.72 -5.43 -3.67
C CYS A 140 12.72 -5.88 -2.60
N PRO A 141 13.00 -6.93 -1.80
CA PRO A 141 12.10 -7.40 -0.75
C PRO A 141 12.08 -6.44 0.46
N LYS A 142 12.99 -5.46 0.51
CA LYS A 142 13.15 -4.55 1.65
C LYS A 142 12.03 -3.52 1.68
N LYS A 143 11.67 -3.10 2.89
CA LYS A 143 10.68 -2.03 3.09
C LYS A 143 11.33 -0.65 2.89
N ALA A 144 10.55 0.29 2.35
CA ALA A 144 10.96 1.66 2.20
C ALA A 144 11.12 2.36 3.55
N ARG A 145 12.17 3.16 3.67
CA ARG A 145 12.44 4.01 4.84
C ARG A 145 12.30 5.49 4.50
N ARG A 146 12.80 5.92 3.34
CA ARG A 146 12.80 7.33 2.91
C ARG A 146 12.54 7.39 1.42
N GLN A 147 11.75 8.38 0.97
CA GLN A 147 11.41 8.61 -0.44
C GLN A 147 10.91 7.37 -1.23
N GLY A 148 10.35 6.38 -0.54
CA GLY A 148 9.91 5.12 -1.16
C GLY A 148 11.02 4.10 -1.42
N MET A 149 12.24 4.32 -0.92
CA MET A 149 13.39 3.41 -1.11
C MET A 149 13.83 2.80 0.22
N CYS A 150 14.42 1.61 0.17
CA CYS A 150 15.10 1.04 1.33
C CYS A 150 16.41 1.81 1.61
N THR A 151 17.00 1.63 2.80
CA THR A 151 18.22 2.36 3.19
C THR A 151 19.37 2.16 2.21
N GLN A 152 19.50 0.94 1.66
CA GLN A 152 20.55 0.63 0.68
C GLN A 152 20.36 1.43 -0.61
N HIS A 153 19.19 1.32 -1.25
CA HIS A 153 18.90 2.05 -2.49
C HIS A 153 18.89 3.56 -2.30
N TYR A 154 18.47 4.05 -1.13
CA TYR A 154 18.52 5.49 -0.84
C TYR A 154 19.96 6.03 -0.87
N ARG A 155 20.93 5.29 -0.29
CA ARG A 155 22.35 5.70 -0.27
C ARG A 155 23.02 5.64 -1.64
N VAL A 156 22.56 4.74 -2.52
CA VAL A 156 23.08 4.66 -3.89
C VAL A 156 22.68 5.89 -4.71
N ILE A 157 21.47 6.40 -4.50
CA ILE A 157 20.95 7.57 -5.23
C ILE A 157 21.38 8.89 -4.59
N HIS A 158 21.52 8.91 -3.26
CA HIS A 158 21.97 10.08 -2.49
C HIS A 158 23.31 9.76 -1.81
N PRO A 159 24.42 9.69 -2.58
CA PRO A 159 25.74 9.61 -2.00
C PRO A 159 26.00 10.88 -1.18
N ASN A 160 26.63 10.69 -0.01
CA ASN A 160 26.91 11.76 0.94
C ASN A 160 28.07 12.63 0.49
#